data_AF-A0A2D6E6A6-F1
#
_entry.id   AF-A0A2D6E6A6-F1
#
_cell.length_a   1.000
_cell.length_b   1.000
_cell.length_c   1.000
_cell.angle_alpha   90.00
_cell.angle_beta   90.00
_cell.angle_gamma   90.00
#
_symmetry.space_group_name_H-M   'P 1'
#
loop_
_entity.id
_entity.type
_entity.pdbx_description
1 polymer ?
#
loop_
_entity_poly.entity_id
_entity_poly.type
_entity_poly.pdbx_seq_one_letter_code
_entity_poly.pdbx_strand_id
1 'polypeptide(L)'
;MIENIILYICGALIVSNLITIWNITNLPVHIYDLLSCFKKSKKKLYTRPDWETHVSIEWGIWGELLICPLCFATHLSWITALCIFWVSQCSPWFILYTTLSWPMIAYIFLKKNKQ
;
A
#
# COMPACT_ATOMS: atom_id res chain seq x y z
N MET A 1 -13.73 10.97 -21.51
CA MET A 1 -13.35 9.55 -21.75
C MET A 1 -11.85 9.34 -21.66
N ILE A 2 -11.04 10.04 -22.48
CA ILE A 2 -9.56 9.96 -22.42
C ILE A 2 -9.03 10.35 -21.04
N GLU A 3 -9.57 11.42 -20.43
CA GLU A 3 -9.19 11.87 -19.08
C GLU A 3 -9.37 10.78 -18.02
N ASN A 4 -10.49 10.04 -18.06
CA ASN A 4 -10.74 8.94 -17.12
C ASN A 4 -9.72 7.80 -17.28
N ILE A 5 -9.27 7.55 -18.51
CA ILE A 5 -8.24 6.54 -18.80
C ILE A 5 -6.89 7.01 -18.24
N ILE A 6 -6.54 8.29 -18.42
CA ILE A 6 -5.31 8.87 -17.86
C ILE A 6 -5.34 8.78 -16.33
N LEU A 7 -6.43 9.21 -15.68
CA LEU A 7 -6.59 9.11 -14.23
C LEU A 7 -6.51 7.65 -13.74
N TYR A 8 -7.07 6.71 -14.51
CA TYR A 8 -6.98 5.29 -14.22
C TYR A 8 -5.53 4.79 -14.22
N ILE A 9 -4.76 5.13 -15.26
CA ILE A 9 -3.37 4.72 -15.40
C ILE A 9 -2.52 5.36 -14.30
N CYS A 10 -2.71 6.65 -14.02
CA CYS A 10 -2.02 7.35 -12.94
C CYS A 10 -2.27 6.69 -11.58
N GLY A 11 -3.53 6.37 -11.27
CA GLY A 11 -3.88 5.67 -10.03
C GLY A 11 -3.24 4.28 -9.95
N ALA A 12 -3.28 3.50 -11.03
CA ALA A 12 -2.64 2.19 -11.08
C ALA A 12 -1.13 2.26 -10.84
N LEU A 13 -0.45 3.27 -11.43
CA LEU A 13 0.99 3.49 -11.25
C LEU A 13 1.32 3.92 -9.82
N ILE A 14 0.53 4.81 -9.22
CA ILE A 14 0.71 5.25 -7.83
C ILE A 14 0.62 4.06 -6.89
N VAL A 15 -0.45 3.27 -6.98
CA VAL A 15 -0.65 2.08 -6.12
C VAL A 15 0.49 1.08 -6.34
N SER A 16 0.84 0.79 -7.59
CA SER A 16 1.91 -0.17 -7.91
C SER A 16 3.27 0.27 -7.36
N ASN A 17 3.60 1.56 -7.46
CA ASN A 17 4.85 2.11 -6.97
C ASN A 17 4.92 2.06 -5.44
N LEU A 18 3.86 2.52 -4.76
CA LEU A 18 3.78 2.45 -3.30
C LEU A 18 3.91 1.03 -2.78
N ILE A 19 3.24 0.06 -3.41
CA ILE A 19 3.35 -1.36 -3.04
C ILE A 19 4.75 -1.90 -3.27
N THR A 20 5.38 -1.54 -4.38
CA THR A 20 6.75 -1.98 -4.71
C THR A 20 7.75 -1.43 -3.70
N ILE A 21 7.72 -0.12 -3.43
CA ILE A 21 8.57 0.52 -2.42
C ILE A 21 8.31 -0.10 -1.05
N TRP A 22 7.04 -0.23 -0.67
CA TRP A 22 6.65 -0.78 0.62
C TRP A 22 7.12 -2.20 0.81
N ASN A 23 7.29 -3.01 -0.24
CA ASN A 23 7.66 -4.43 -0.14
C ASN A 23 9.13 -4.75 -0.41
N ILE A 24 9.86 -3.88 -1.12
CA ILE A 24 11.27 -4.11 -1.46
C ILE A 24 12.20 -3.39 -0.48
N THR A 25 11.81 -2.23 0.04
CA THR A 25 12.67 -1.40 0.89
C THR A 25 12.51 -1.71 2.38
N ASN A 26 13.38 -1.16 3.21
CA ASN A 26 13.23 -1.16 4.68
C ASN A 26 12.39 0.02 5.20
N LEU A 27 11.64 0.70 4.32
CA LEU A 27 10.78 1.83 4.70
C LEU A 27 9.81 1.51 5.86
N PRO A 28 9.15 0.33 5.93
CA PRO A 28 8.27 0.01 7.05
C PRO A 28 8.98 -0.01 8.41
N VAL A 29 10.23 -0.46 8.43
CA VAL A 29 11.09 -0.49 9.63
C VAL A 29 11.37 0.94 10.10
N HIS A 30 11.76 1.83 9.17
CA HIS A 30 12.04 3.23 9.51
C HIS A 30 10.79 4.00 9.94
N ILE A 31 9.63 3.72 9.35
CA ILE A 31 8.35 4.30 9.78
C ILE A 31 8.02 3.84 11.20
N TYR A 32 8.21 2.56 11.50
CA TYR A 32 8.03 2.03 12.85
C TYR A 32 8.99 2.69 13.85
N ASP A 33 10.28 2.81 13.50
CA ASP A 33 11.27 3.47 14.34
C ASP A 33 10.88 4.93 14.64
N LEU A 34 10.43 5.67 13.62
CA LEU A 34 9.95 7.05 13.78
C LEU A 34 8.73 7.14 14.69
N LEU A 35 7.75 6.26 14.53
CA LEU A 35 6.56 6.20 15.38
C LEU A 35 6.91 5.77 16.82
N SER A 36 7.90 4.89 16.97
CA SER A 36 8.37 4.39 18.26
C SER A 36 9.22 5.40 19.02
N CYS A 37 9.78 6.43 18.36
CA CYS A 37 10.47 7.54 19.03
C CYS A 37 9.60 8.27 20.05
N PHE A 38 8.27 8.24 19.87
CA PHE A 38 7.31 8.80 20.82
C PHE A 38 6.94 7.87 21.98
N LYS A 39 7.39 6.60 21.97
CA LYS A 39 7.15 5.61 23.03
C LYS A 39 8.38 5.45 23.92
N LYS A 40 8.17 5.38 25.25
CA LYS A 40 9.23 5.22 26.26
C LYS A 40 9.98 3.87 26.17
N SER A 41 9.37 2.81 25.64
CA SER A 41 10.00 1.49 25.47
C SER A 41 10.38 1.24 24.02
N LYS A 42 11.69 1.21 23.73
CA LYS A 42 12.21 0.97 22.37
C LYS A 42 12.53 -0.51 22.18
N LYS A 43 11.66 -1.26 21.52
CA LYS A 43 12.11 -2.44 20.75
C LYS A 43 12.62 -1.91 19.42
N LYS A 44 13.93 -1.91 19.22
CA LYS A 44 14.53 -1.55 17.93
C LYS A 44 14.35 -2.72 16.97
N LEU A 45 13.76 -2.46 15.82
CA LEU A 45 13.63 -3.42 14.72
C LEU A 45 14.69 -3.03 13.68
N TYR A 46 15.57 -3.95 13.31
CA TYR A 46 16.69 -3.62 12.42
C TYR A 46 16.47 -4.15 11.00
N THR A 47 15.67 -5.20 10.86
CA THR A 47 15.40 -5.83 9.57
C THR A 47 13.91 -5.87 9.27
N ARG A 48 13.59 -5.99 7.97
CA ARG A 48 12.21 -6.17 7.54
C ARG A 48 11.55 -7.44 8.11
N PRO A 49 12.20 -8.62 8.13
CA PRO A 49 11.63 -9.80 8.78
C PRO A 49 11.32 -9.59 10.27
N ASP A 50 12.17 -8.85 10.99
CA ASP A 50 11.91 -8.51 12.39
C ASP A 50 10.65 -7.65 12.51
N TRP A 51 10.45 -6.71 11.59
CA TRP A 51 9.25 -5.87 11.52
C TRP A 51 8.00 -6.67 11.19
N GLU A 52 8.03 -7.56 10.19
CA GLU A 52 6.90 -8.42 9.83
C GLU A 52 6.53 -9.35 11.00
N THR A 53 7.52 -9.88 11.72
CA THR A 53 7.30 -10.71 12.92
C THR A 53 6.70 -9.88 14.06
N HIS A 54 7.23 -8.70 14.32
CA HIS A 54 6.71 -7.82 15.36
C HIS A 54 5.26 -7.40 15.09
N VAL A 55 4.97 -6.97 13.86
CA VAL A 55 3.66 -6.49 13.45
C VAL A 55 2.63 -7.64 13.42
N SER A 56 3.02 -8.85 13.00
CA SER A 56 2.11 -10.00 13.03
C SER A 56 1.74 -10.44 14.45
N ILE A 57 2.67 -10.36 15.41
CA ILE A 57 2.42 -10.73 16.81
C ILE A 57 1.64 -9.65 17.56
N GLU A 58 1.98 -8.39 17.38
CA GLU A 58 1.53 -7.31 18.28
C GLU A 58 0.34 -6.53 17.72
N TRP A 59 0.12 -6.53 16.39
CA TRP A 59 -0.91 -5.68 15.76
C TRP A 59 -2.11 -6.49 15.22
N GLY A 60 -2.08 -7.83 15.32
CA GLY A 60 -3.18 -8.71 14.91
C GLY A 60 -3.61 -8.49 13.46
N ILE A 61 -4.92 -8.35 13.23
CA ILE A 61 -5.52 -8.16 11.89
C ILE A 61 -4.93 -6.95 11.14
N TRP A 62 -4.59 -5.87 11.86
CA TRP A 62 -4.00 -4.68 11.25
C TRP A 62 -2.58 -4.93 10.74
N GLY A 63 -1.87 -5.86 11.37
CA GLY A 63 -0.57 -6.30 10.92
C GLY A 63 -0.66 -7.09 9.61
N GLU A 64 -1.60 -8.02 9.52
CA GLU A 64 -1.84 -8.79 8.29
C GLU A 64 -2.20 -7.89 7.10
N LEU A 65 -3.01 -6.85 7.33
CA LEU A 65 -3.38 -5.87 6.30
C LEU A 65 -2.19 -5.08 5.74
N LEU A 66 -1.15 -4.87 6.54
CA LEU A 66 0.06 -4.12 6.16
C LEU A 66 1.17 -5.00 5.57
N ILE A 67 1.22 -6.28 5.98
CA ILE A 67 2.20 -7.25 5.49
C ILE A 67 1.76 -7.84 4.15
N CYS A 68 0.47 -8.18 4.01
CA CYS A 68 -0.03 -8.78 2.78
C CYS A 68 -0.06 -7.74 1.65
N PRO A 69 0.71 -7.94 0.55
CA PRO A 69 0.80 -6.96 -0.53
C PRO A 69 -0.54 -6.70 -1.22
N LEU A 70 -1.37 -7.73 -1.37
CA LEU A 70 -2.70 -7.62 -1.99
C LEU A 70 -3.69 -6.87 -1.08
N CYS A 71 -3.68 -7.17 0.22
CA CYS A 71 -4.52 -6.46 1.19
C CYS A 71 -4.14 -4.99 1.25
N PHE A 72 -2.85 -4.69 1.38
CA PHE A 72 -2.36 -3.32 1.41
C PHE A 72 -2.66 -2.58 0.10
N ALA A 73 -2.50 -3.25 -1.05
CA ALA A 73 -2.80 -2.66 -2.36
C ALA A 73 -4.29 -2.34 -2.52
N THR A 74 -5.17 -3.18 -1.97
CA THR A 74 -6.62 -2.94 -1.98
C THR A 74 -6.96 -1.67 -1.19
N HIS A 75 -6.40 -1.51 0.01
CA HIS A 75 -6.63 -0.32 0.82
C HIS A 75 -6.05 0.95 0.17
N LEU A 76 -4.84 0.87 -0.39
CA LEU A 76 -4.25 1.96 -1.15
C LEU A 76 -5.09 2.32 -2.39
N SER A 77 -5.71 1.33 -3.03
CA SER A 77 -6.57 1.56 -4.18
C SER A 77 -7.83 2.31 -3.79
N TRP A 78 -8.44 1.98 -2.63
CA TRP A 78 -9.57 2.73 -2.09
C TRP A 78 -9.20 4.19 -1.82
N ILE A 79 -8.09 4.42 -1.12
CA ILE A 79 -7.61 5.77 -0.79
C ILE A 79 -7.35 6.56 -2.07
N THR A 80 -6.58 5.99 -3.01
CA THR A 80 -6.21 6.66 -4.26
C THR A 80 -7.43 6.96 -5.12
N ALA A 81 -8.38 6.02 -5.23
CA ALA A 81 -9.60 6.20 -5.99
C ALA A 81 -10.51 7.26 -5.37
N LEU A 82 -10.62 7.31 -4.03
CA LEU A 82 -11.35 8.37 -3.33
C LEU A 82 -10.72 9.75 -3.53
N CYS A 83 -9.39 9.86 -3.51
CA CYS A 83 -8.69 11.11 -3.83
C CYS A 83 -8.99 11.58 -5.26
N ILE A 84 -8.92 10.67 -6.23
CA ILE A 84 -9.23 10.98 -7.64
C ILE A 84 -10.70 11.38 -7.79
N PHE A 85 -11.62 10.67 -7.14
CA PHE A 85 -13.04 11.02 -7.12
C PHE A 85 -13.27 12.42 -6.57
N TRP A 86 -12.60 12.78 -5.47
CA TRP A 86 -12.78 14.07 -4.83
C TRP A 86 -12.29 15.24 -5.69
N VAL A 87 -11.17 15.05 -6.40
CA VAL A 87 -10.57 16.09 -7.25
C VAL A 87 -11.27 16.19 -8.60
N SER A 88 -11.61 15.06 -9.22
CA SER A 88 -12.08 15.00 -10.60
C SER A 88 -13.59 14.80 -10.76
N GLN A 89 -14.33 14.60 -9.66
CA GLN A 89 -15.78 14.32 -9.64
C GLN A 89 -16.22 13.24 -10.64
N CYS A 90 -15.38 12.22 -10.82
CA CYS A 90 -15.67 11.11 -11.73
C CYS A 90 -16.79 10.20 -11.19
N SER A 91 -17.30 9.30 -12.03
CA SER A 91 -18.39 8.40 -11.62
C SER A 91 -17.99 7.52 -10.42
N PRO A 92 -18.86 7.32 -9.41
CA PRO A 92 -18.57 6.43 -8.27
C PRO A 92 -18.23 4.98 -8.68
N TRP A 93 -18.74 4.53 -9.84
CA TRP A 93 -18.39 3.23 -10.41
C TRP A 93 -16.89 3.09 -10.67
N PHE A 94 -16.20 4.19 -10.97
CA PHE A 94 -14.75 4.21 -11.13
C PHE A 94 -14.02 3.70 -9.89
N ILE A 95 -14.52 4.01 -8.69
CA ILE A 95 -13.93 3.55 -7.43
C ILE A 95 -14.00 2.03 -7.32
N LEU A 96 -15.15 1.44 -7.64
CA LEU A 96 -15.33 -0.02 -7.58
C LEU A 96 -14.44 -0.75 -8.59
N TYR A 97 -14.34 -0.25 -9.82
CA TYR A 97 -13.48 -0.86 -10.83
C TYR A 97 -12.01 -0.80 -10.45
N THR A 98 -11.54 0.36 -10.01
CA THR A 98 -10.13 0.61 -9.67
C THR A 98 -9.68 -0.13 -8.42
N THR A 99 -10.54 -0.22 -7.40
CA THR A 99 -10.25 -0.92 -6.15
C THR A 99 -10.04 -2.42 -6.30
N LEU A 100 -10.61 -3.02 -7.36
CA LEU A 100 -10.42 -4.44 -7.67
C LEU A 100 -9.31 -4.68 -8.70
N SER A 101 -9.13 -3.78 -9.67
CA SER A 101 -8.18 -3.97 -10.77
C SER A 101 -6.74 -3.54 -10.41
N TRP A 102 -6.56 -2.43 -9.70
CA TRP A 102 -5.23 -1.91 -9.36
C TRP A 102 -4.42 -2.82 -8.41
N PRO A 103 -5.02 -3.50 -7.42
CA PRO A 103 -4.26 -4.44 -6.58
C PRO A 103 -3.63 -5.59 -7.38
N MET A 104 -4.34 -6.10 -8.38
CA MET A 104 -3.81 -7.15 -9.27
C MET A 104 -2.64 -6.64 -10.11
N ILE A 105 -2.75 -5.42 -10.66
CA ILE A 105 -1.66 -4.79 -11.41
C ILE A 105 -0.44 -4.59 -10.49
N ALA A 106 -0.63 -4.01 -9.31
CA ALA A 106 0.42 -3.78 -8.33
C ALA A 106 1.13 -5.07 -7.92
N TYR A 107 0.37 -6.15 -7.74
CA TYR A 107 0.92 -7.46 -7.42
C TYR A 107 1.77 -8.05 -8.56
N ILE A 108 1.33 -7.91 -9.81
CA ILE A 108 2.10 -8.36 -10.98
C ILE A 108 3.43 -7.60 -11.06
N PHE A 109 3.42 -6.27 -10.88
CA PHE A 109 4.63 -5.45 -10.86
C PHE A 109 5.58 -5.86 -9.72
N LEU A 110 5.05 -6.07 -8.51
CA LEU A 110 5.85 -6.52 -7.38
C LEU A 110 6.50 -7.88 -7.65
N LYS A 111 5.74 -8.84 -8.19
CA LYS A 111 6.24 -10.18 -8.51
C LYS A 111 7.37 -10.11 -9.54
N LYS A 112 7.23 -9.27 -10.57
CA LYS A 112 8.25 -9.07 -11.60
C LYS A 112 9.55 -8.50 -11.03
N ASN A 113 9.47 -7.60 -10.05
CA ASN A 113 10.64 -6.96 -9.44
C ASN A 113 11.35 -7.81 -8.37
N LYS A 114 10.71 -8.91 -7.91
CA LYS A 114 11.31 -9.88 -6.98
C LYS A 114 12.02 -11.04 -7.70
N GLN A 115 11.79 -11.20 -9.00
CA GLN A 115 12.49 -12.17 -9.87
C GLN A 115 13.76 -11.53 -10.43
#